data_AF-A0AAW1WB13-F1
#
_entry.id   AF-A0AAW1WB13-F1
#
_cell.length_a   1.000
_cell.length_b   1.000
_cell.length_c   1.000
_cell.angle_alpha   90.00
_cell.angle_beta   90.00
_cell.angle_gamma   90.00
#
_symmetry.space_group_name_H-M   'P 1'
#
loop_
_entity.id
_entity.type
_entity.pdbx_description
1 polymer ?
#
loop_
_entity_poly.entity_id
_entity_poly.type
_entity_poly.pdbx_seq_one_letter_code
_entity_poly.pdbx_strand_id
1 'polypeptide(L)' 'MVEGKVEILKARKDKREYRRIILPNSLEVLLISHPDTDKCAASMSVSVGFFSDPDGLEGLAHLLSNFF' A
#
# COMPACT_ATOMS: atom_id res chain seq x y z
N MET A 1 8.39 11.24 16.13
CA MET A 1 7.56 10.18 15.56
C MET A 1 6.14 10.44 16.02
N VAL A 2 5.26 10.94 15.14
CA VAL A 2 3.86 11.21 15.51
C VAL A 2 3.10 9.90 15.31
N GLU A 3 2.98 9.09 16.36
CA GLU A 3 2.02 7.98 16.41
C GLU A 3 0.61 8.57 16.55
N GLY A 4 0.08 9.08 15.45
CA GLY A 4 -1.36 9.29 15.32
C GLY A 4 -2.00 7.91 15.24
N LYS A 5 -2.52 7.41 16.37
CA LYS A 5 -3.24 6.14 16.43
C LYS A 5 -4.55 6.30 15.65
N VAL A 6 -4.49 6.08 14.34
CA VAL A 6 -5.67 6.12 13.48
C VAL A 6 -6.50 4.88 13.78
N GLU A 7 -7.72 5.08 14.27
CA GLU A 7 -8.67 4.00 14.49
C GLU A 7 -9.18 3.49 13.14
N ILE A 8 -8.92 2.22 12.86
CA ILE A 8 -9.31 1.58 11.60
C ILE A 8 -10.66 0.89 11.81
N LEU A 9 -11.67 1.37 11.10
CA LEU A 9 -13.01 0.79 11.12
C LEU A 9 -12.97 -0.64 10.56
N LYS A 10 -13.36 -1.61 11.38
CA LYS A 10 -13.46 -3.02 11.01
C LYS A 10 -14.86 -3.57 11.25
N ALA A 11 -15.24 -4.57 10.48
CA ALA A 11 -16.50 -5.29 10.70
C ALA A 11 -16.44 -6.07 12.02
N ARG A 12 -17.58 -6.25 12.70
CA ARG A 12 -17.64 -6.95 14.01
C ARG A 12 -17.10 -8.39 13.97
N LYS A 13 -17.16 -9.05 12.81
CA LYS A 13 -16.67 -10.43 12.61
C LYS A 13 -15.20 -10.48 12.18
N ASP A 14 -14.57 -9.34 11.90
CA ASP A 14 -13.19 -9.28 11.46
C ASP A 14 -12.24 -9.41 12.66
N LYS A 15 -11.56 -10.55 12.75
CA LYS A 15 -10.61 -10.88 13.82
C LYS A 15 -9.19 -10.36 13.56
N ARG A 16 -8.96 -9.71 12.42
CA ARG A 16 -7.63 -9.20 12.05
C ARG A 16 -7.30 -7.96 12.87
N GLU A 17 -6.01 -7.81 13.14
CA GLU A 17 -5.46 -6.62 13.79
C GLU A 17 -4.82 -5.71 12.75
N TYR A 18 -5.12 -4.42 12.83
CA TYR A 18 -4.71 -3.43 11.84
C TYR A 18 -3.89 -2.33 12.50
N ARG A 19 -2.81 -1.91 11.83
CA ARG A 19 -2.00 -0.77 12.28
C ARG A 19 -1.53 0.04 11.09
N ARG A 20 -1.88 1.34 11.07
CA ARG A 20 -1.30 2.31 10.13
C ARG A 20 0.00 2.84 10.71
N ILE A 21 1.05 2.87 9.90
CA ILE A 21 2.33 3.52 10.21
C ILE A 21 2.73 4.43 9.05
N ILE A 22 3.52 5.46 9.35
CA ILE A 22 4.17 6.29 8.35
C ILE A 22 5.67 6.10 8.54
N LEU A 23 6.36 5.66 7.48
CA LEU A 23 7.80 5.44 7.50
C LEU A 23 8.56 6.78 7.44
N PRO A 24 9.86 6.82 7.79
CA PRO A 24 10.66 8.05 7.73
C PRO A 24 10.76 8.68 6.33
N ASN A 25 10.57 7.88 5.27
CA ASN A 25 10.51 8.35 3.89
C ASN A 25 9.09 8.77 3.45
N SER A 26 8.19 8.97 4.41
CA SER A 26 6.79 9.38 4.22
C SER A 26 5.89 8.36 3.55
N LEU A 27 6.33 7.11 3.33
CA LEU A 27 5.45 6.06 2.84
C LEU A 27 4.42 5.67 3.91
N GLU A 28 3.15 5.64 3.51
CA GLU A 28 2.06 5.14 4.35
C GLU A 28 1.95 3.63 4.20
N VAL A 29 1.89 2.92 5.32
CA VAL A 29 1.80 1.46 5.34
C VAL A 29 0.65 1.04 6.24
N LEU A 30 -0.18 0.12 5.73
CA LEU A 30 -1.19 -0.59 6.50
C LEU A 30 -0.68 -2.00 6.81
N LEU A 31 -0.42 -2.27 8.09
CA LEU A 31 -0.08 -3.60 8.58
C LEU A 31 -1.35 -4.34 9.00
N ILE A 32 -1.48 -5.59 8.55
CA ILE A 32 -2.59 -6.48 8.88
C ILE A 32 -1.98 -7.75 9.50
N SER A 33 -2.36 -8.06 10.74
CA SER A 33 -1.96 -9.29 11.41
C SER A 33 -3.13 -10.26 11.48
N HIS A 34 -2.90 -11.46 10.95
CA HIS A 34 -3.82 -12.59 11.05
C HIS A 34 -2.99 -13.85 11.32
N PRO A 35 -2.97 -14.36 12.57
CA PRO A 35 -2.11 -15.49 12.94
C PRO A 35 -2.51 -16.81 12.25
N ASP A 36 -3.80 -17.01 11.99
CA ASP A 36 -4.32 -18.23 11.37
C ASP A 36 -4.27 -18.21 9.82
N THR A 37 -3.51 -17.30 9.20
CA THR A 37 -3.46 -17.23 7.74
C THR A 37 -2.45 -18.21 7.16
N ASP A 38 -2.87 -19.00 6.17
CA ASP A 38 -1.97 -19.94 5.47
C ASP A 38 -1.04 -19.23 4.46
N LYS A 39 -1.39 -18.00 4.07
CA LYS A 39 -0.68 -17.24 3.03
C LYS A 39 -0.53 -15.78 3.42
N CYS A 40 0.67 -15.25 3.22
CA CYS A 40 0.94 -13.83 3.33
C CYS A 40 0.74 -13.14 1.97
N ALA A 41 0.39 -11.86 2.01
CA ALA A 41 0.30 -11.00 0.84
C ALA A 41 0.81 -9.59 1.17
N ALA A 42 1.33 -8.91 0.16
CA ALA A 42 1.70 -7.51 0.22
C ALA A 42 1.28 -6.83 -1.08
N SER A 43 0.99 -5.54 -1.02
CA SER A 43 0.70 -4.71 -2.17
C SER A 43 1.24 -3.31 -1.93
N MET A 44 1.68 -2.65 -2.99
CA MET A 44 2.16 -1.28 -2.99
C MET A 44 1.53 -0.56 -4.17
N SER A 45 1.10 0.68 -3.93
CA SER A 45 0.60 1.56 -4.98
C SER A 45 1.46 2.80 -5.02
N VAL A 46 1.84 3.21 -6.24
CA VAL A 46 2.50 4.48 -6.50
C VAL A 46 1.48 5.34 -7.24
N SER A 47 1.27 6.57 -6.78
CA SER A 47 0.29 7.50 -7.36
C SER A 47 0.76 8.15 -8.67
N VAL A 48 1.33 7.36 -9.57
CA VAL A 48 1.72 7.73 -10.95
C VAL A 48 1.24 6.64 -11.91
N GLY A 49 1.02 6.99 -13.17
CA GLY A 49 0.54 6.04 -14.17
C GLY A 49 0.63 6.62 -15.58
N PHE A 50 -0.11 6.05 -16.52
CA PHE A 50 -0.10 6.45 -17.95
C PHE A 50 -0.31 7.96 -18.18
N PHE A 51 -1.15 8.63 -17.37
CA PHE A 51 -1.35 10.08 -17.47
C PHE A 51 -0.11 10.91 -17.09
N SER A 52 0.92 10.28 -16.55
CA SER A 52 2.21 10.88 -16.23
C SER A 52 3.29 10.51 -17.25
N ASP A 53 2.93 9.82 -18.34
CA ASP A 53 3.87 9.49 -19.40
C ASP A 53 4.37 10.80 -20.07
N PRO A 54 5.69 10.96 -20.27
CA PRO A 54 6.22 12.11 -20.97
C PRO A 54 5.82 12.10 -22.45
N ASP A 55 5.72 13.29 -23.05
CA ASP A 55 5.40 13.43 -24.47
C ASP A 55 6.39 12.65 -25.35
N GLY A 56 5.87 11.82 -26.25
CA GLY A 56 6.67 10.96 -27.14
C GLY A 56 7.23 9.70 -26.48
N LEU A 57 6.82 9.39 -25.24
CA LEU A 57 7.18 8.17 -24.51
C LEU A 57 5.93 7.51 -23.90
N GLU A 58 4.90 7.33 -24.72
CA GLU A 58 3.65 6.70 -24.32
C GLU A 58 3.88 5.23 -23.90
N GLY A 59 3.27 4.82 -22.78
CA GLY A 59 3.40 3.48 -22.23
C GLY A 59 4.59 3.29 -21.31
N LEU A 60 5.37 4.33 -21.00
CA LEU A 60 6.53 4.24 -20.09
C LEU A 60 6.14 3.78 -18.68
N ALA A 61 5.07 4.33 -18.11
CA ALA A 61 4.59 3.91 -16.79
C ALA A 61 4.16 2.43 -16.78
N HIS A 62 3.51 1.98 -17.85
CA HIS A 62 3.13 0.57 -18.00
C HIS A 62 4.36 -0.33 -18.18
N LEU A 63 5.30 0.08 -19.03
CA LEU A 63 6.57 -0.61 -19.23
C LEU A 63 7.27 -0.83 -17.89
N LEU A 64 7.47 0.24 -17.11
CA LEU A 64 8.11 0.18 -15.81
C LEU A 64 7.38 -0.76 -14.85
N SER A 65 6.04 -0.72 -14.80
CA SER A 65 5.25 -1.61 -13.95
C SER A 65 5.43 -3.11 -14.27
N ASN A 66 5.79 -3.48 -15.50
CA ASN A 66 6.04 -4.88 -15.86
C ASN A 66 7.44 -5.35 -15.45
N PHE A 67 8.37 -4.42 -15.20
CA PHE A 67 9.75 -4.73 -14.83
C PHE A 67 9.97 -4.74 -13.31
N PHE A 68 8.93 -4.53 -12.50
CA PHE A 68 8.99 -4.56 -11.04
C PHE A 68 8.28 -5.76 -10.43
#